data_AF-A0A2N2BJ96-F1
#
_entry.id   AF-A0A2N2BJ96-F1
#
_cell.length_a   1.000
_cell.length_b   1.000
_cell.length_c   1.000
_cell.angle_alpha   90.00
_cell.angle_beta   90.00
_cell.angle_gamma   90.00
#
_symmetry.space_group_name_H-M   'P 1'
#
loop_
_entity.id
_entity.type
_entity.pdbx_description
1 polymer ?
#
loop_
_entity_poly.entity_id
_entity_poly.type
_entity_poly.pdbx_seq_one_letter_code
_entity_poly.pdbx_strand_id
1 'polypeptide(L)'
;MLKMKLIEFKEEIKTEMLGYEEMTDAMIEKWFENFEAFIEAKRPSSHLIYKGTNVDVTLKDETDLFMMVDRYLAAIVNEDLENYFTDWTF
;
A
#
# COMPACT_ATOMS: atom_id res chain seq x y z
N MET A 1 -1.44 -9.53 14.51
CA MET A 1 -0.92 -9.79 13.15
C MET A 1 -2.02 -10.43 12.32
N LEU A 2 -2.55 -9.67 11.38
CA LEU A 2 -3.53 -10.07 10.39
C LEU A 2 -2.78 -10.53 9.13
N LYS A 3 -3.19 -11.67 8.57
CA LYS A 3 -2.67 -12.17 7.29
C LYS A 3 -3.81 -12.23 6.30
N MET A 4 -3.59 -11.67 5.12
CA MET A 4 -4.58 -11.63 4.07
C MET A 4 -3.93 -11.88 2.72
N LYS A 5 -4.74 -12.32 1.76
CA LYS A 5 -4.29 -12.47 0.38
C LYS A 5 -4.05 -11.11 -0.23
N LEU A 6 -3.15 -11.04 -1.21
CA LEU A 6 -2.89 -9.80 -1.94
C LEU A 6 -4.15 -9.16 -2.54
N ILE A 7 -5.10 -9.97 -3.04
CA ILE A 7 -6.35 -9.44 -3.61
C ILE A 7 -7.23 -8.79 -2.54
N GLU A 8 -7.37 -9.41 -1.37
CA GLU A 8 -8.13 -8.88 -0.24
C GLU A 8 -7.48 -7.56 0.23
N PHE A 9 -6.15 -7.52 0.36
CA PHE A 9 -5.43 -6.29 0.70
C PHE A 9 -5.68 -5.15 -0.30
N LYS A 10 -5.67 -5.44 -1.60
CA LYS A 10 -5.92 -4.45 -2.65
C LYS A 10 -7.36 -3.89 -2.58
N GLU A 11 -8.33 -4.72 -2.22
CA GLU A 11 -9.72 -4.28 -2.03
C GLU A 11 -9.88 -3.40 -0.78
N GLU A 12 -9.28 -3.81 0.34
CA GLU A 12 -9.33 -3.08 1.60
C GLU A 12 -8.62 -1.72 1.51
N ILE A 13 -7.38 -1.68 0.98
CA ILE A 13 -6.64 -0.41 0.85
C ILE A 13 -7.33 0.55 -0.12
N LYS A 14 -7.98 0.04 -1.17
CA LYS A 14 -8.78 0.88 -2.08
C LYS A 14 -9.99 1.46 -1.37
N THR A 15 -10.69 0.64 -0.58
CA THR A 15 -11.84 1.08 0.21
C THR A 15 -11.45 2.16 1.20
N GLU A 16 -10.31 1.98 1.88
CA GLU A 16 -9.74 2.96 2.78
C GLU A 16 -9.42 4.28 2.06
N MET A 17 -8.73 4.23 0.93
CA MET A 17 -8.43 5.43 0.10
C MET A 17 -9.68 6.18 -0.34
N LEU A 18 -10.74 5.48 -0.72
CA LEU A 18 -12.03 6.09 -1.11
C LEU A 18 -12.74 6.79 0.06
N GLY A 19 -12.32 6.53 1.30
CA GLY A 19 -12.82 7.22 2.50
C GLY A 19 -12.27 8.63 2.68
N TYR A 20 -11.20 9.00 1.96
CA TYR A 20 -10.57 10.31 2.06
C TYR A 20 -11.12 11.27 1.00
N GLU A 21 -11.69 12.40 1.43
CA GLU A 21 -12.28 13.39 0.51
C GLU A 21 -11.25 14.00 -0.45
N GLU A 22 -10.00 14.12 -0.01
CA GLU A 22 -8.88 14.66 -0.78
C GLU A 22 -8.30 13.67 -1.80
N MET A 23 -8.68 12.38 -1.72
CA MET A 23 -8.15 11.33 -2.57
C MET A 23 -8.91 11.25 -3.90
N THR A 24 -8.22 11.56 -4.99
CA THR A 24 -8.79 11.45 -6.34
C THR A 24 -8.57 10.05 -6.93
N ASP A 25 -9.43 9.63 -7.86
CA ASP A 25 -9.28 8.35 -8.58
C ASP A 25 -7.88 8.21 -9.22
N ALA A 26 -7.34 9.29 -9.80
CA ALA A 26 -6.01 9.28 -10.40
C ALA A 26 -4.89 9.02 -9.37
N MET A 27 -5.03 9.51 -8.14
CA MET A 27 -4.07 9.24 -7.05
C MET A 27 -4.15 7.77 -6.61
N ILE A 28 -5.35 7.21 -6.56
CA ILE A 28 -5.59 5.80 -6.21
C ILE A 28 -5.00 4.89 -7.30
N GLU A 29 -5.33 5.14 -8.57
CA GLU A 29 -4.76 4.43 -9.72
C GLU A 29 -3.23 4.47 -9.68
N LYS A 30 -2.66 5.65 -9.40
CA LYS A 30 -1.20 5.81 -9.34
C LYS A 30 -0.56 4.98 -8.22
N TRP A 31 -1.23 4.90 -7.07
CA TRP A 31 -0.76 4.06 -5.97
C TRP A 31 -0.70 2.59 -6.39
N PHE A 32 -1.75 2.08 -7.05
CA PHE A 32 -1.80 0.69 -7.51
C PHE A 32 -0.75 0.41 -8.57
N GLU A 33 -0.55 1.29 -9.56
CA GLU A 33 0.54 1.15 -10.54
C GLU A 33 1.91 0.99 -9.86
N ASN A 34 2.20 1.87 -8.90
CA ASN A 34 3.47 1.85 -8.18
C ASN A 34 3.59 0.60 -7.29
N PHE A 35 2.48 0.15 -6.68
CA PHE A 35 2.45 -1.05 -5.86
C PHE A 35 2.65 -2.33 -6.67
N GLU A 36 2.06 -2.45 -7.86
CA GLU A 36 2.34 -3.57 -8.77
C GLU A 36 3.82 -3.57 -9.17
N ALA A 37 4.37 -2.43 -9.57
CA ALA A 37 5.79 -2.31 -9.92
C ALA A 37 6.71 -2.67 -8.74
N PHE A 38 6.32 -2.32 -7.50
CA PHE A 38 7.02 -2.69 -6.28
C PHE A 38 7.05 -4.21 -6.07
N ILE A 39 5.89 -4.87 -6.26
CA ILE A 39 5.74 -6.34 -6.15
C ILE A 39 6.51 -7.06 -7.25
N GLU A 40 6.39 -6.63 -8.50
CA GLU A 40 7.07 -7.23 -9.65
C GLU A 40 8.59 -7.18 -9.50
N ALA A 41 9.09 -6.04 -9.00
CA ALA A 41 10.50 -5.86 -8.67
C ALA A 41 10.94 -6.63 -7.41
N LYS A 42 10.01 -7.31 -6.71
CA LYS A 42 10.22 -8.04 -5.46
C LYS A 42 10.97 -7.20 -4.42
N ARG A 43 10.60 -5.91 -4.30
CA ARG A 43 11.24 -5.00 -3.37
C ARG A 43 10.98 -5.47 -1.93
N PRO A 44 11.97 -5.31 -1.02
CA PRO A 44 11.84 -5.73 0.36
C PRO A 44 10.78 -4.91 1.08
N SER A 45 9.97 -5.56 1.92
CA SER A 45 8.95 -4.94 2.75
C SER A 45 8.72 -5.77 4.01
N SER A 46 8.40 -5.13 5.14
CA SER A 46 7.97 -5.83 6.35
C SER A 46 6.55 -6.41 6.23
N HIS A 47 5.76 -5.92 5.28
CA HIS A 47 4.36 -6.32 5.06
C HIS A 47 4.19 -7.42 4.02
N LEU A 48 5.14 -7.60 3.09
CA LEU A 48 5.01 -8.54 1.98
C LEU A 48 5.85 -9.79 2.17
N ILE A 49 5.22 -10.96 2.03
CA ILE A 49 5.89 -12.26 2.02
C ILE A 49 5.75 -12.88 0.63
N TYR A 50 6.84 -12.88 -0.14
CA TYR A 50 6.90 -13.48 -1.46
C TYR A 50 7.06 -15.01 -1.37
N LYS A 51 6.09 -15.76 -1.92
CA LYS A 51 6.06 -17.23 -1.99
C LYS A 51 5.93 -17.69 -3.45
N GLY A 52 7.06 -17.67 -4.16
CA GLY A 52 7.08 -17.99 -5.59
C GLY A 52 6.37 -16.90 -6.41
N THR A 53 5.23 -17.24 -6.99
CA THR A 53 4.33 -16.31 -7.70
C THR A 53 3.26 -15.69 -6.80
N ASN A 54 3.08 -16.22 -5.59
CA ASN A 54 2.09 -15.71 -4.64
C ASN A 54 2.74 -14.67 -3.72
N VAL A 55 1.95 -13.69 -3.29
CA VAL A 55 2.34 -12.69 -2.30
C VAL A 55 1.29 -12.70 -1.20
N ASP A 56 1.72 -12.95 0.03
CA ASP A 56 0.88 -12.78 1.21
C ASP A 56 1.17 -11.43 1.85
N VAL A 57 0.14 -10.75 2.35
CA VAL A 57 0.28 -9.50 3.08
C VAL A 57 0.11 -9.76 4.57
N THR A 58 1.02 -9.23 5.37
CA THR A 58 0.98 -9.28 6.83
C THR A 58 0.90 -7.87 7.38
N LEU A 59 -0.19 -7.61 8.11
CA LEU A 59 -0.42 -6.37 8.85
C LEU A 59 -0.37 -6.68 10.34
N LYS A 60 -0.06 -5.69 11.17
CA LYS A 60 -0.16 -5.81 12.62
C LYS A 60 -1.62 -5.98 13.02
N ASP A 61 -2.48 -5.12 12.52
CA ASP A 61 -3.93 -5.09 12.66
C ASP A 61 -4.51 -4.18 11.54
N GLU A 62 -5.80 -3.86 11.60
CA GLU A 62 -6.46 -3.02 10.60
C GLU A 62 -5.91 -1.59 10.56
N THR A 63 -5.31 -1.08 11.65
CA THR A 63 -4.77 0.30 11.71
C THR A 63 -3.63 0.54 10.72
N ASP A 64 -2.93 -0.52 10.29
CA ASP A 64 -1.89 -0.41 9.27
C ASP A 64 -2.45 0.10 7.94
N LEU A 65 -3.68 -0.25 7.56
CA LEU A 65 -4.31 0.22 6.32
C LEU A 65 -4.50 1.74 6.36
N PHE A 66 -5.10 2.25 7.44
CA PHE A 66 -5.28 3.67 7.68
C PHE A 66 -3.93 4.41 7.64
N MET A 67 -2.91 3.88 8.34
CA MET A 67 -1.56 4.47 8.34
C MET A 67 -0.91 4.50 6.96
N MET A 68 -1.12 3.46 6.14
CA MET A 68 -0.62 3.43 4.77
C MET A 68 -1.26 4.50 3.90
N VAL A 69 -2.56 4.75 4.06
CA VAL A 69 -3.29 5.79 3.31
C VAL A 69 -2.94 7.19 3.81
N ASP A 70 -2.90 7.41 5.12
CA ASP A 70 -2.47 8.69 5.73
C ASP A 70 -1.06 9.08 5.27
N ARG A 71 -0.11 8.13 5.28
CA ARG A 71 1.25 8.37 4.77
C ARG A 71 1.26 8.69 3.28
N TYR A 72 0.37 8.06 2.50
CA TYR A 72 0.30 8.31 1.07
C TYR A 72 -0.21 9.73 0.79
N LEU A 73 -1.27 10.14 1.47
CA LEU A 73 -1.80 11.50 1.37
C LEU A 73 -0.77 12.54 1.82
N ALA A 74 -0.07 12.28 2.93
CA ALA A 74 1.02 13.15 3.38
C ALA A 74 2.16 13.23 2.35
N ALA A 75 2.53 12.13 1.70
CA ALA A 75 3.54 12.14 0.65
C ALA A 75 3.10 12.92 -0.59
N ILE A 76 1.81 12.88 -0.96
CA ILE A 76 1.25 13.72 -2.03
C ILE A 76 1.37 15.20 -1.67
N VAL A 77 0.89 15.58 -0.48
CA VAL A 77 0.88 16.98 -0.02
C VAL A 77 2.28 17.57 0.10
N ASN A 78 3.26 16.76 0.47
CA ASN A 78 4.66 17.20 0.62
C ASN A 78 5.52 17.00 -0.64
N GLU A 79 4.92 16.60 -1.77
CA GLU A 79 5.65 16.28 -3.02
C GLU A 79 6.74 15.20 -2.83
N ASP A 80 6.52 14.27 -1.89
CA ASP A 80 7.47 13.23 -1.46
C ASP A 80 7.04 11.81 -1.86
N LEU A 81 6.24 11.70 -2.93
CA LEU A 81 5.73 10.42 -3.43
C LEU A 81 6.83 9.43 -3.80
N GLU A 82 8.00 9.92 -4.22
CA GLU A 82 9.15 9.08 -4.56
C GLU A 82 9.62 8.23 -3.37
N ASN A 83 9.46 8.73 -2.15
CA ASN A 83 9.89 8.04 -0.93
C ASN A 83 8.79 7.21 -0.26
N TYR A 84 7.55 7.27 -0.74
CA TYR A 84 6.46 6.51 -0.13
C TYR A 84 6.70 4.99 -0.16
N PHE A 85 7.18 4.47 -1.30
CA PHE A 85 7.48 3.04 -1.49
C PHE A 85 8.93 2.66 -1.19
N THR A 86 9.85 3.58 -0.88
CA THR A 86 11.26 3.21 -0.60
C THR A 86 11.44 2.58 0.77
N ASP A 87 10.57 2.89 1.73
CA ASP A 87 10.66 2.45 3.12
C ASP A 87 9.34 1.85 3.62
N TRP A 88 8.86 0.82 2.91
CA TRP A 88 7.76 -0.06 3.33
C TRP A 88 8.20 -1.10 4.37
N THR A 89 9.12 -0.66 5.23
CA THR A 89 9.63 -1.34 6.42
C THR A 89 9.30 -0.47 7.63
N PHE A 90 8.11 -0.66 8.19
CA PHE A 90 7.75 -0.09 9.50
C PHE A 90 8.23 -0.99 10.63
#